data_AF-A0A1B0D2H2-F1
#
_entry.id   AF-A0A1B0D2H2-F1
#
_cell.length_a   1.000
_cell.length_b   1.000
_cell.length_c   1.000
_cell.angle_alpha   90.00
_cell.angle_beta   90.00
_cell.angle_gamma   90.00
#
_symmetry.space_group_name_H-M   'P 1'
#
loop_
_entity.id
_entity.type
_entity.pdbx_description
1 polymer ?
#
loop_
_entity_poly.entity_id
_entity_poly.type
_entity_poly.pdbx_seq_one_letter_code
_entity_poly.pdbx_strand_id
1 'polypeptide(L)'
;MEKPGQAVCPYDPQHNSTAVFADNELYSGTVADFSGSDPIIYREPLQTEQYDSLSLNAPNFVSSFTQGDFVYFFFRETAVEYINCGKSVYSRVARVCKWDKGGPHRFRNRWTSFLKSRLNCSMPGDFPFYFNEIQSASNLIEGRYGHTNSKLIYGVFTTPPNSIPGSAVCAFSLQDIADTFEGNFKEQSGINSNWLPVNSAKVPDPRPGSCHNDSRTLPDLTLNFIKTHSLMDENVPAFFGQPILIRTSTMYRFTQIAVDPQIKTPGGKTYDVIFVGTDHGKIIKAVNADSADSSKKATSVVIEELDVLAKSEPIRNMEIVRTVQYGKCTLFI
;
A
#
# COMPACT_ATOMS: atom_id res chain seq x y z
N MET A 1 19.53 -12.84 -24.74
CA MET A 1 19.66 -13.89 -23.71
C MET A 1 18.34 -13.92 -22.96
N GLU A 2 17.65 -15.04 -22.99
CA GLU A 2 16.43 -15.26 -22.19
C GLU A 2 16.83 -15.37 -20.72
N LYS A 3 16.12 -14.67 -19.83
CA LYS A 3 16.28 -14.78 -18.38
C LYS A 3 15.09 -15.53 -17.78
N PRO A 4 15.27 -16.33 -16.72
CA PRO A 4 14.16 -16.98 -16.03
C PRO A 4 13.22 -15.94 -15.40
N GLY A 5 11.91 -16.17 -15.48
CA GLY A 5 10.86 -15.32 -14.90
C GLY A 5 10.60 -15.55 -13.39
N GLN A 6 11.45 -16.32 -12.73
CA GLN A 6 11.36 -16.56 -11.29
C GLN A 6 11.50 -15.24 -10.53
N ALA A 7 10.72 -15.06 -9.45
CA ALA A 7 10.69 -13.85 -8.62
C ALA A 7 10.18 -12.57 -9.30
N VAL A 8 9.84 -12.62 -10.60
CA VAL A 8 9.31 -11.46 -11.35
C VAL A 8 7.91 -11.69 -11.88
N CYS A 9 7.49 -12.95 -12.06
CA CYS A 9 6.16 -13.33 -12.50
C CYS A 9 5.60 -14.43 -11.60
N PRO A 10 4.31 -14.35 -11.18
CA PRO A 10 3.70 -15.41 -10.39
C PRO A 10 3.54 -16.71 -11.19
N TYR A 11 3.64 -17.84 -10.51
CA TYR A 11 3.35 -19.16 -11.09
C TYR A 11 1.85 -19.41 -11.26
N ASP A 12 1.03 -18.94 -10.32
CA ASP A 12 -0.43 -19.08 -10.33
C ASP A 12 -1.09 -17.78 -10.83
N PRO A 13 -1.97 -17.82 -11.84
CA PRO A 13 -2.68 -16.63 -12.34
C PRO A 13 -3.62 -15.97 -11.30
N GLN A 14 -3.97 -16.66 -10.21
CA GLN A 14 -4.73 -16.10 -9.10
C GLN A 14 -3.84 -15.39 -8.08
N HIS A 15 -2.51 -15.52 -8.18
CA HIS A 15 -1.59 -14.91 -7.24
C HIS A 15 -1.44 -13.41 -7.51
N ASN A 16 -1.90 -12.60 -6.56
CA ASN A 16 -1.80 -11.15 -6.63
C ASN A 16 -0.34 -10.69 -6.55
N SER A 17 0.17 -10.18 -7.66
CA SER A 17 1.54 -9.67 -7.81
C SER A 17 1.50 -8.26 -8.36
N THR A 18 2.57 -7.50 -8.13
CA THR A 18 2.75 -6.16 -8.71
C THR A 18 4.19 -5.98 -9.13
N ALA A 19 4.42 -5.11 -10.10
CA ALA A 19 5.76 -4.74 -10.51
C ALA A 19 5.81 -3.29 -10.98
N VAL A 20 6.96 -2.66 -10.79
CA VAL A 20 7.27 -1.33 -11.29
C VAL A 20 8.67 -1.32 -11.87
N PHE A 21 8.82 -0.72 -13.05
CA PHE A 21 10.11 -0.53 -13.70
C PHE A 21 10.62 0.88 -13.42
N ALA A 22 11.80 1.00 -12.83
CA ALA A 22 12.40 2.28 -12.50
C ALA A 22 13.91 2.21 -12.59
N ASP A 23 14.53 3.28 -13.11
CA ASP A 23 15.99 3.43 -13.17
C ASP A 23 16.69 2.23 -13.84
N ASN A 24 16.04 1.67 -14.86
CA ASN A 24 16.48 0.49 -15.62
C ASN A 24 16.53 -0.83 -14.81
N GLU A 25 15.88 -0.86 -13.64
CA GLU A 25 15.71 -2.04 -12.81
C GLU A 25 14.21 -2.39 -12.68
N LEU A 26 13.90 -3.69 -12.66
CA LEU A 26 12.55 -4.17 -12.40
C LEU A 26 12.42 -4.51 -10.91
N TYR A 27 11.42 -3.93 -10.27
CA TYR A 27 11.04 -4.23 -8.90
C TYR A 27 9.74 -5.04 -8.93
N SER A 28 9.72 -6.21 -8.31
CA SER A 28 8.56 -7.09 -8.29
C SER A 28 8.21 -7.54 -6.87
N GLY A 29 6.92 -7.60 -6.57
CA GLY A 29 6.37 -8.28 -5.40
C GLY A 29 5.56 -9.48 -5.87
N THR A 30 6.06 -10.69 -5.64
CA THR A 30 5.45 -11.95 -6.10
C THR A 30 5.99 -13.14 -5.28
N VAL A 31 5.85 -14.37 -5.76
CA VAL A 31 6.40 -15.58 -5.14
C VAL A 31 7.60 -16.15 -5.89
N ALA A 32 8.53 -16.75 -5.15
CA ALA A 32 9.74 -17.34 -5.70
C ALA A 32 9.57 -18.82 -6.09
N ASP A 33 8.61 -19.52 -5.49
CA ASP A 33 8.41 -20.97 -5.59
C ASP A 33 7.07 -21.36 -6.22
N PHE A 34 7.02 -22.58 -6.75
CA PHE A 34 5.81 -23.11 -7.41
C PHE A 34 4.60 -23.21 -6.47
N SER A 35 4.81 -23.53 -5.19
CA SER A 35 3.74 -23.58 -4.18
C SER A 35 3.25 -22.21 -3.71
N GLY A 36 3.93 -21.13 -4.06
CA GLY A 36 3.62 -19.78 -3.60
C GLY A 36 3.82 -19.55 -2.10
N SER A 37 4.68 -20.36 -1.46
CA SER A 37 4.97 -20.29 -0.02
C SER A 37 6.15 -19.38 0.32
N ASP A 38 6.92 -18.93 -0.67
CA ASP A 38 8.04 -17.98 -0.51
C ASP A 38 7.73 -16.64 -1.20
N PRO A 39 6.87 -15.79 -0.58
CA PRO A 39 6.59 -14.46 -1.11
C PRO A 39 7.80 -13.53 -0.90
N ILE A 40 8.18 -12.81 -1.95
CA ILE A 40 9.36 -11.96 -1.95
C ILE A 40 9.13 -10.62 -2.65
N ILE A 41 9.89 -9.61 -2.20
CA ILE A 41 10.14 -8.40 -2.98
C ILE A 41 11.53 -8.53 -3.60
N TYR A 42 11.59 -8.46 -4.92
CA TYR A 42 12.77 -8.77 -5.73
C TYR A 42 13.17 -7.60 -6.61
N ARG A 43 14.49 -7.38 -6.70
CA ARG A 43 15.13 -6.54 -7.71
C ARG A 43 16.53 -7.07 -7.93
N GLU A 44 16.82 -7.62 -9.11
CA GLU A 44 18.05 -8.36 -9.40
C GLU A 44 19.33 -7.70 -8.84
N PRO A 45 20.14 -8.36 -7.98
CA PRO A 45 19.96 -9.69 -7.36
C PRO A 45 19.39 -9.66 -5.92
N LEU A 46 18.89 -8.52 -5.44
CA LEU A 46 18.34 -8.36 -4.10
C LEU A 46 16.96 -8.99 -3.93
N GLN A 47 16.77 -9.62 -2.79
CA GLN A 47 15.50 -10.20 -2.35
C GLN A 47 15.32 -10.07 -0.85
N THR A 48 14.08 -10.17 -0.38
CA THR A 48 13.75 -10.33 1.04
C THR A 48 14.33 -11.64 1.60
N GLU A 49 14.30 -11.81 2.92
CA GLU A 49 14.69 -13.08 3.53
C GLU A 49 13.70 -14.18 3.14
N GLN A 50 14.23 -15.37 2.83
CA GLN A 50 13.42 -16.50 2.39
C GLN A 50 12.66 -17.09 3.57
N TYR A 51 11.38 -17.41 3.37
CA TYR A 51 10.51 -17.98 4.40
C TYR A 51 10.45 -17.17 5.71
N ASP A 52 10.68 -15.86 5.64
CA ASP A 52 10.63 -14.97 6.79
C ASP A 52 9.26 -14.31 6.95
N SER A 53 8.47 -14.86 7.86
CA SER A 53 7.12 -14.36 8.17
C SER A 53 7.12 -13.01 8.90
N LEU A 54 8.26 -12.55 9.44
CA LEU A 54 8.36 -11.21 10.01
C LEU A 54 8.34 -10.14 8.90
N SER A 55 9.04 -10.40 7.79
CA SER A 55 9.06 -9.49 6.63
C SER A 55 7.81 -9.63 5.75
N LEU A 56 7.40 -10.85 5.38
CA LEU A 56 6.22 -11.09 4.54
C LEU A 56 5.49 -12.38 4.96
N ASN A 57 4.20 -12.29 5.29
CA ASN A 57 3.41 -13.47 5.69
C ASN A 57 2.12 -13.63 4.87
N ALA A 58 2.18 -14.46 3.83
CA ALA A 58 1.10 -14.65 2.85
C ALA A 58 0.54 -13.31 2.29
N PRO A 59 1.41 -12.44 1.73
CA PRO A 59 0.98 -11.15 1.20
C PRO A 59 0.19 -11.32 -0.11
N ASN A 60 -0.71 -10.39 -0.36
CA ASN A 60 -1.31 -10.16 -1.67
C ASN A 60 -0.92 -8.75 -2.13
N PHE A 61 -0.08 -8.64 -3.15
CA PHE A 61 0.38 -7.35 -3.65
C PHE A 61 -0.66 -6.72 -4.57
N VAL A 62 -0.99 -5.44 -4.33
CA VAL A 62 -2.08 -4.75 -5.04
C VAL A 62 -1.61 -3.52 -5.82
N SER A 63 -0.46 -2.95 -5.47
CA SER A 63 0.12 -1.80 -6.19
C SER A 63 1.59 -1.62 -5.85
N SER A 64 2.35 -1.05 -6.79
CA SER A 64 3.71 -0.57 -6.57
C SER A 64 3.97 0.67 -7.41
N PHE A 65 4.76 1.60 -6.88
CA PHE A 65 5.17 2.80 -7.59
C PHE A 65 6.50 3.33 -7.05
N THR A 66 7.10 4.26 -7.78
CA THR A 66 8.36 4.90 -7.37
C THR A 66 8.17 6.39 -7.13
N GLN A 67 8.81 6.92 -6.08
CA GLN A 67 8.83 8.35 -5.81
C GLN A 67 10.12 8.72 -5.07
N GLY A 68 10.87 9.66 -5.65
CA GLY A 68 12.20 10.02 -5.15
C GLY A 68 13.15 8.82 -5.19
N ASP A 69 13.85 8.58 -4.08
CA ASP A 69 14.83 7.50 -3.91
C ASP A 69 14.21 6.16 -3.46
N PHE A 70 12.88 6.08 -3.39
CA PHE A 70 12.17 4.91 -2.86
C PHE A 70 11.24 4.26 -3.88
N VAL A 71 11.09 2.95 -3.72
CA VAL A 71 10.04 2.14 -4.33
C VAL A 71 9.08 1.69 -3.24
N TYR A 72 7.79 1.90 -3.45
CA TYR A 72 6.73 1.57 -2.50
C TYR A 72 5.93 0.37 -2.98
N PHE A 73 5.53 -0.49 -2.05
CA PHE A 73 4.69 -1.65 -2.29
C PHE A 73 3.49 -1.65 -1.36
N PHE A 74 2.30 -1.88 -1.91
CA PHE A 74 1.05 -1.98 -1.16
C PHE A 74 0.57 -3.42 -1.22
N PHE A 75 0.27 -3.98 -0.05
CA PHE A 75 -0.20 -5.36 0.06
C PHE A 75 -1.01 -5.56 1.34
N ARG A 76 -1.78 -6.65 1.39
CA ARG A 76 -2.36 -7.16 2.64
C ARG A 76 -1.68 -8.47 3.00
N GLU A 77 -1.36 -8.68 4.27
CA GLU A 77 -0.69 -9.89 4.78
C GLU A 77 -1.28 -10.32 6.12
N THR A 78 -0.98 -11.55 6.57
CA THR A 78 -1.35 -12.01 7.91
C THR A 78 -0.49 -11.32 8.96
N ALA A 79 -1.12 -10.63 9.91
CA ALA A 79 -0.44 -9.84 10.94
C ALA A 79 0.14 -10.74 12.04
N VAL A 80 1.45 -11.01 11.95
CA VAL A 80 2.18 -11.82 12.96
C VAL A 80 2.07 -11.19 14.34
N GLU A 81 2.06 -9.86 14.42
CA GLU A 81 1.94 -9.14 15.69
C GLU A 81 0.60 -9.32 16.39
N TYR A 82 -0.40 -9.82 15.67
CA TYR A 82 -1.75 -10.05 16.19
C TYR A 82 -2.04 -11.53 16.45
N ILE A 83 -1.17 -12.46 16.06
CA ILE A 83 -1.42 -13.92 16.14
C ILE A 83 -1.79 -14.38 17.57
N ASN A 84 -1.17 -13.78 18.60
CA ASN A 84 -1.47 -14.09 20.00
C ASN A 84 -2.88 -13.67 20.45
N CYS A 85 -3.51 -12.74 19.73
CA CYS A 85 -4.89 -12.28 19.94
C CYS A 85 -5.89 -12.94 18.98
N GLY A 86 -5.40 -13.45 17.85
CA GLY A 86 -6.20 -14.13 16.83
C GLY A 86 -5.57 -14.02 15.44
N LYS A 87 -6.20 -14.61 14.43
CA LYS A 87 -5.76 -14.44 13.04
C LYS A 87 -6.42 -13.20 12.45
N SER A 88 -5.60 -12.24 12.02
CA SER A 88 -6.06 -11.05 11.31
C SER A 88 -5.14 -10.74 10.14
N VAL A 89 -5.73 -10.18 9.08
CA VAL A 89 -4.99 -9.64 7.93
C VAL A 89 -4.89 -8.14 8.13
N TYR A 90 -3.72 -7.55 7.90
CA TYR A 90 -3.54 -6.10 7.87
C TYR A 90 -2.97 -5.64 6.53
N SER A 91 -3.41 -4.47 6.11
CA SER A 91 -2.85 -3.77 4.97
C SER A 91 -1.57 -3.06 5.36
N ARG A 92 -0.57 -3.15 4.49
CA ARG A 92 0.76 -2.61 4.68
C ARG A 92 1.18 -1.77 3.49
N VAL A 93 1.99 -0.77 3.79
CA VAL A 93 2.89 -0.14 2.81
C VAL A 93 4.32 -0.52 3.20
N ALA A 94 5.11 -0.97 2.24
CA ALA A 94 6.55 -1.15 2.40
C ALA A 94 7.32 -0.20 1.50
N ARG A 95 8.56 0.11 1.88
CA ARG A 95 9.50 0.86 1.05
C ARG A 95 10.87 0.18 1.00
N VAL A 96 11.56 0.35 -0.12
CA VAL A 96 12.98 0.00 -0.30
C VAL A 96 13.72 1.13 -1.00
N CYS A 97 15.01 1.29 -0.72
CA CYS A 97 15.86 2.25 -1.41
C CYS A 97 16.20 1.76 -2.82
N LYS A 98 16.06 2.65 -3.80
CA LYS A 98 16.37 2.35 -5.20
C LYS A 98 17.83 1.94 -5.41
N TRP A 99 18.76 2.56 -4.70
CA TRP A 99 20.20 2.34 -4.87
C TRP A 99 20.82 1.37 -3.87
N ASP A 100 20.00 0.56 -3.16
CA ASP A 100 20.48 -0.48 -2.26
C ASP A 100 21.36 -1.47 -3.07
N LYS A 101 22.56 -1.77 -2.60
CA LYS A 101 23.49 -2.72 -3.25
C LYS A 101 23.60 -4.03 -2.47
N GLY A 102 22.73 -4.22 -1.47
CA GLY A 102 22.85 -5.27 -0.46
C GLY A 102 23.88 -4.92 0.61
N GLY A 103 24.03 -5.81 1.58
CA GLY A 103 24.98 -5.65 2.68
C GLY A 103 26.32 -6.38 2.43
N PRO A 104 27.32 -6.16 3.29
CA PRO A 104 28.58 -6.89 3.30
C PRO A 104 28.40 -8.40 3.51
N HIS A 105 29.41 -9.18 3.11
CA HIS A 105 29.54 -10.62 3.37
C HIS A 105 28.29 -11.45 3.04
N ARG A 106 27.54 -11.88 4.05
CA ARG A 106 26.37 -12.77 3.93
C ARG A 106 25.10 -12.06 3.50
N PHE A 107 25.08 -10.72 3.50
CA PHE A 107 23.91 -9.90 3.18
C PHE A 107 23.90 -9.37 1.73
N ARG A 108 24.81 -9.85 0.87
CA ARG A 108 25.00 -9.35 -0.51
C ARG A 108 23.72 -9.32 -1.35
N ASN A 109 22.85 -10.32 -1.17
CA ASN A 109 21.61 -10.47 -1.93
C ASN A 109 20.36 -10.13 -1.09
N ARG A 110 20.55 -9.41 0.04
CA ARG A 110 19.47 -9.10 0.98
C ARG A 110 19.28 -7.59 1.07
N TRP A 111 18.02 -7.16 1.09
CA TRP A 111 17.69 -5.75 1.32
C TRP A 111 18.26 -5.25 2.63
N THR A 112 18.86 -4.06 2.60
CA THR A 112 19.38 -3.36 3.79
C THR A 112 18.46 -2.23 4.25
N SER A 113 17.43 -1.95 3.46
CA SER A 113 16.53 -0.81 3.60
C SER A 113 15.04 -1.17 3.66
N PHE A 114 14.69 -2.46 3.66
CA PHE A 114 13.30 -2.91 3.67
C PHE A 114 12.62 -2.59 5.00
N LEU A 115 11.58 -1.75 4.95
CA LEU A 115 10.68 -1.45 6.06
C LEU A 115 9.23 -1.54 5.60
N LYS A 116 8.32 -1.87 6.53
CA LYS A 116 6.86 -1.85 6.33
C LYS A 116 6.12 -1.21 7.50
N SER A 117 4.99 -0.57 7.21
CA SER A 117 4.08 0.01 8.20
C SER A 117 2.63 -0.36 7.90
N ARG A 118 1.78 -0.38 8.94
CA ARG A 118 0.34 -0.66 8.80
C ARG A 118 -0.39 0.56 8.21
N LEU A 119 -1.27 0.34 7.25
CA LEU A 119 -2.21 1.36 6.77
C LEU A 119 -3.46 1.38 7.66
N ASN A 120 -3.83 2.54 8.18
CA ASN A 120 -5.02 2.70 9.01
C ASN A 120 -6.18 3.29 8.20
N CYS A 121 -7.02 2.40 7.67
CA CYS A 121 -8.31 2.78 7.11
C CYS A 121 -9.43 2.40 8.09
N SER A 122 -9.82 3.36 8.94
CA SER A 122 -10.86 3.14 9.94
C SER A 122 -11.86 4.28 10.01
N MET A 123 -13.11 3.97 10.34
CA MET A 123 -14.05 4.97 10.80
C MET A 123 -13.69 5.43 12.22
N PRO A 124 -13.53 6.74 12.46
CA PRO A 124 -13.28 7.26 13.80
C PRO A 124 -14.53 7.13 14.68
N GLY A 125 -14.31 7.16 15.99
CA GLY A 125 -15.34 7.05 17.02
C GLY A 125 -14.74 6.53 18.32
N ASP A 126 -15.56 6.35 19.37
CA ASP A 126 -15.11 5.78 20.66
C ASP A 126 -14.46 4.40 20.46
N PHE A 127 -14.99 3.63 19.49
CA PHE A 127 -14.44 2.36 19.04
C PHE A 127 -14.24 2.42 17.51
N PRO A 128 -12.99 2.52 17.04
CA PRO A 128 -12.73 2.58 15.60
C PRO A 128 -13.14 1.30 14.88
N PHE A 129 -13.80 1.43 13.73
CA PHE A 129 -14.14 0.30 12.86
C PHE A 129 -13.17 0.22 11.68
N TYR A 130 -12.42 -0.88 11.56
CA TYR A 130 -11.32 -1.02 10.61
C TYR A 130 -11.70 -1.79 9.33
N PHE A 131 -11.27 -1.25 8.19
CA PHE A 131 -11.26 -1.94 6.90
C PHE A 131 -9.84 -2.47 6.66
N ASN A 132 -9.64 -3.74 6.97
CA ASN A 132 -8.31 -4.30 7.15
C ASN A 132 -7.64 -4.78 5.85
N GLU A 133 -8.40 -5.09 4.81
CA GLU A 133 -7.90 -5.76 3.61
C GLU A 133 -7.91 -4.84 2.38
N ILE A 134 -6.74 -4.33 1.98
CA ILE A 134 -6.58 -3.54 0.77
C ILE A 134 -6.76 -4.42 -0.47
N GLN A 135 -7.52 -3.95 -1.45
CA GLN A 135 -7.82 -4.66 -2.71
C GLN A 135 -7.09 -4.04 -3.91
N SER A 136 -6.95 -2.72 -3.92
CA SER A 136 -6.27 -1.95 -4.97
C SER A 136 -5.81 -0.61 -4.42
N ALA A 137 -4.85 0.02 -5.10
CA ALA A 137 -4.44 1.39 -4.82
C ALA A 137 -4.16 2.14 -6.12
N SER A 138 -4.49 3.43 -6.14
CA SER A 138 -4.28 4.32 -7.27
C SER A 138 -2.81 4.67 -7.45
N ASN A 139 -2.50 5.30 -8.59
CA ASN A 139 -1.26 6.06 -8.77
C ASN A 139 -1.18 7.23 -7.78
N LEU A 140 0.03 7.79 -7.62
CA LEU A 140 0.26 8.98 -6.82
C LEU A 140 -0.42 10.21 -7.45
N ILE A 141 -1.25 10.88 -6.67
CA ILE A 141 -2.00 12.06 -7.08
C ILE A 141 -1.40 13.30 -6.44
N GLU A 142 -0.94 14.24 -7.26
CA GLU A 142 -0.50 15.55 -6.78
C GLU A 142 -1.63 16.56 -6.93
N GLY A 143 -1.98 17.22 -5.83
CA GLY A 143 -3.11 18.13 -5.81
C GLY A 143 -3.07 19.13 -4.66
N ARG A 144 -4.02 20.06 -4.70
CA ARG A 144 -4.24 21.02 -3.63
C ARG A 144 -5.49 20.64 -2.86
N TYR A 145 -5.33 20.45 -1.55
CA TYR A 145 -6.41 20.08 -0.63
C TYR A 145 -6.52 21.16 0.45
N GLY A 146 -7.57 21.96 0.40
CA GLY A 146 -7.65 23.22 1.14
C GLY A 146 -6.46 24.14 0.86
N HIS A 147 -5.67 24.42 1.89
CA HIS A 147 -4.48 25.28 1.79
C HIS A 147 -3.16 24.51 1.62
N THR A 148 -3.20 23.17 1.56
CA THR A 148 -2.00 22.33 1.50
C THR A 148 -1.86 21.66 0.14
N ASN A 149 -0.67 21.72 -0.43
CA ASN A 149 -0.32 20.84 -1.56
C ASN A 149 0.09 19.49 -0.98
N SER A 150 -0.55 18.42 -1.44
CA SER A 150 -0.29 17.07 -0.94
C SER A 150 -0.17 16.09 -2.09
N LYS A 151 0.60 15.02 -1.86
CA LYS A 151 0.67 13.86 -2.73
C LYS A 151 -0.08 12.71 -2.08
N LEU A 152 -1.22 12.31 -2.65
CA LEU A 152 -2.11 11.31 -2.08
C LEU A 152 -2.11 10.02 -2.88
N ILE A 153 -2.29 8.91 -2.18
CA ILE A 153 -2.58 7.59 -2.74
C ILE A 153 -3.95 7.19 -2.24
N TYR A 154 -4.85 6.81 -3.14
CA TYR A 154 -6.17 6.32 -2.78
C TYR A 154 -6.16 4.79 -2.80
N GLY A 155 -6.55 4.16 -1.69
CA GLY A 155 -6.65 2.71 -1.59
C GLY A 155 -8.09 2.27 -1.35
N VAL A 156 -8.45 1.13 -1.94
CA VAL A 156 -9.70 0.41 -1.67
C VAL A 156 -9.45 -0.62 -0.59
N PHE A 157 -10.25 -0.60 0.45
CA PHE A 157 -10.17 -1.51 1.59
C PHE A 157 -11.50 -2.21 1.80
N THR A 158 -11.45 -3.45 2.29
CA THR A 158 -12.63 -4.22 2.64
C THR A 158 -12.53 -4.77 4.06
N THR A 159 -13.68 -5.09 4.63
CA THR A 159 -13.75 -6.01 5.76
C THR A 159 -13.32 -7.41 5.33
N PRO A 160 -12.89 -8.27 6.26
CA PRO A 160 -12.54 -9.66 5.94
C PRO A 160 -13.69 -10.44 5.29
N PRO A 161 -13.40 -11.48 4.46
CA PRO A 161 -14.41 -12.28 3.77
C PRO A 161 -15.43 -12.97 4.70
N ASN A 162 -15.00 -13.34 5.91
CA ASN A 162 -15.84 -13.96 6.95
C ASN A 162 -16.64 -12.94 7.79
N SER A 163 -16.57 -11.65 7.45
CA SER A 163 -17.31 -10.56 8.10
C SER A 163 -18.43 -10.04 7.19
N ILE A 164 -19.30 -9.19 7.75
CA ILE A 164 -20.32 -8.48 6.97
C ILE A 164 -19.64 -7.70 5.84
N PRO A 165 -20.12 -7.80 4.59
CA PRO A 165 -19.60 -7.03 3.47
C PRO A 165 -19.57 -5.53 3.77
N GLY A 166 -18.35 -5.01 3.80
CA GLY A 166 -18.06 -3.61 4.00
C GLY A 166 -16.84 -3.24 3.19
N SER A 167 -16.92 -2.13 2.48
CA SER A 167 -15.82 -1.57 1.68
C SER A 167 -15.68 -0.08 1.95
N ALA A 168 -14.45 0.40 1.86
CA ALA A 168 -14.12 1.80 2.05
C ALA A 168 -13.02 2.25 1.09
N VAL A 169 -13.02 3.52 0.73
CA VAL A 169 -11.90 4.18 0.06
C VAL A 169 -11.22 5.09 1.07
N CYS A 170 -9.93 4.87 1.32
CA CYS A 170 -9.12 5.75 2.15
C CYS A 170 -8.04 6.42 1.30
N ALA A 171 -7.68 7.66 1.64
CA ALA A 171 -6.51 8.32 1.08
C ALA A 171 -5.39 8.34 2.12
N PHE A 172 -4.15 8.17 1.68
CA PHE A 172 -2.95 8.28 2.50
C PHE A 172 -2.02 9.27 1.84
N SER A 173 -1.48 10.23 2.60
CA SER A 173 -0.47 11.11 2.04
C SER A 173 0.90 10.44 2.05
N LEU A 174 1.72 10.74 1.05
CA LEU A 174 3.09 10.28 1.02
C LEU A 174 3.91 10.82 2.21
N GLN A 175 3.54 12.01 2.71
CA GLN A 175 4.16 12.59 3.91
C GLN A 175 3.87 11.75 5.15
N ASP A 176 2.61 11.40 5.39
CA ASP A 176 2.24 10.55 6.54
C ASP A 176 2.93 9.18 6.46
N ILE A 177 3.04 8.61 5.26
CA ILE A 177 3.79 7.38 5.03
C ILE A 177 5.26 7.58 5.43
N ALA A 178 5.91 8.65 4.95
CA ALA A 178 7.29 8.95 5.28
C ALA A 178 7.51 9.15 6.78
N ASP A 179 6.62 9.89 7.44
CA ASP A 179 6.70 10.19 8.88
C ASP A 179 6.62 8.91 9.72
N THR A 180 5.78 7.94 9.34
CA THR A 180 5.73 6.65 10.06
C THR A 180 7.03 5.85 9.97
N PHE A 181 7.75 5.92 8.85
CA PHE A 181 9.05 5.24 8.72
C PHE A 181 10.18 5.93 9.50
N GLU A 182 10.00 7.20 9.87
CA GLU A 182 10.88 7.90 10.81
C GLU A 182 10.49 7.66 12.29
N GLY A 183 9.36 7.00 12.54
CA GLY A 183 8.87 6.63 13.87
C GLY A 183 9.60 5.45 14.52
N ASN A 184 9.04 4.91 15.60
CA ASN A 184 9.63 3.76 16.29
C ASN A 184 9.38 2.45 15.52
N PHE A 185 10.34 1.53 15.60
CA PHE A 185 10.15 0.15 15.16
C PHE A 185 9.30 -0.61 16.17
N LYS A 186 8.66 -1.70 15.73
CA LYS A 186 7.92 -2.63 16.59
C LYS A 186 8.76 -3.87 16.86
N GLU A 187 8.89 -4.28 18.12
CA GLU A 187 9.61 -5.50 18.52
C GLU A 187 8.73 -6.45 19.33
N GLN A 188 9.05 -7.74 19.23
CA GLN A 188 8.60 -8.76 20.16
C GLN A 188 9.82 -9.33 20.88
N SER A 189 9.99 -9.02 22.17
CA SER A 189 11.21 -9.44 22.90
C SER A 189 11.33 -10.96 23.08
N GLY A 190 10.22 -11.70 22.94
CA GLY A 190 10.18 -13.15 23.00
C GLY A 190 8.83 -13.70 22.51
N ILE A 191 8.76 -15.01 22.25
CA ILE A 191 7.60 -15.66 21.60
C ILE A 191 6.26 -15.37 22.32
N ASN A 192 6.29 -15.30 23.66
CA ASN A 192 5.10 -15.06 24.49
C ASN A 192 4.98 -13.60 24.96
N SER A 193 5.87 -12.71 24.52
CA SER A 193 5.83 -11.29 24.90
C SER A 193 4.87 -10.51 23.99
N ASN A 194 4.36 -9.40 24.52
CA ASN A 194 3.60 -8.45 23.72
C ASN A 194 4.53 -7.73 22.73
N TRP A 195 3.96 -7.32 21.61
CA TRP A 195 4.62 -6.45 20.65
C TRP A 195 4.60 -5.02 21.17
N LEU A 196 5.78 -4.42 21.31
CA LEU A 196 5.97 -3.09 21.90
C LEU A 196 6.86 -2.22 21.01
N PRO A 197 6.79 -0.88 21.15
CA PRO A 197 7.70 0.01 20.47
C PRO A 197 9.15 -0.21 20.95
N VAL A 198 10.08 -0.26 20.01
CA VAL A 198 11.52 -0.28 20.29
C VAL A 198 11.94 1.05 20.89
N ASN A 199 12.68 0.98 22.00
CA ASN A 199 13.28 2.17 22.59
C ASN A 199 14.31 2.79 21.62
N SER A 200 14.23 4.10 21.39
CA SER A 200 15.13 4.83 20.49
C SER A 200 16.62 4.63 20.81
N ALA A 201 16.99 4.40 22.07
CA ALA A 201 18.36 4.10 22.49
C ALA A 201 18.91 2.75 21.96
N LYS A 202 18.03 1.83 21.54
CA LYS A 202 18.41 0.55 20.91
C LYS A 202 18.58 0.65 19.39
N VAL A 203 18.13 1.75 18.78
CA VAL A 203 18.20 1.93 17.32
C VAL A 203 19.65 2.24 16.95
N PRO A 204 20.29 1.46 16.07
CA PRO A 204 21.69 1.67 15.72
C PRO A 204 21.87 2.88 14.80
N ASP A 205 23.10 3.39 14.77
CA ASP A 205 23.56 4.39 13.81
C ASP A 205 24.48 3.73 12.77
N PRO A 206 24.23 3.89 11.46
CA PRO A 206 23.15 4.65 10.84
C PRO A 206 21.77 4.02 11.04
N ARG A 207 20.74 4.88 11.04
CA ARG A 207 19.33 4.48 11.21
C ARG A 207 18.89 3.53 10.09
N PRO A 208 18.37 2.34 10.41
CA PRO A 208 17.85 1.38 9.43
C PRO A 208 16.77 1.98 8.51
N GLY A 209 16.78 1.59 7.23
CA GLY A 209 15.77 2.01 6.25
C GLY A 209 16.03 3.36 5.56
N SER A 210 17.16 4.00 5.85
CA SER A 210 17.63 5.19 5.13
C SER A 210 18.48 4.82 3.90
N CYS A 211 18.48 5.68 2.88
CA CYS A 211 19.23 5.42 1.65
C CYS A 211 20.67 5.92 1.77
N HIS A 212 21.62 5.03 1.49
CA HIS A 212 23.05 5.30 1.57
C HIS A 212 23.70 5.22 0.18
N ASN A 213 24.76 6.01 -0.03
CA ASN A 213 25.56 5.97 -1.26
C ASN A 213 26.17 4.58 -1.51
N ASP A 214 26.57 3.90 -0.43
CA ASP A 214 27.05 2.51 -0.47
C ASP A 214 26.52 1.71 0.72
N SER A 215 25.46 0.92 0.49
CA SER A 215 24.88 0.04 1.53
C SER A 215 25.83 -1.08 1.98
N ARG A 216 26.88 -1.38 1.21
CA ARG A 216 27.84 -2.45 1.54
C ARG A 216 28.77 -2.07 2.68
N THR A 217 28.84 -0.78 3.04
CA THR A 217 29.62 -0.28 4.18
C THR A 217 28.79 -0.21 5.46
N LEU A 218 27.53 -0.62 5.43
CA LEU A 218 26.67 -0.62 6.62
C LEU A 218 27.20 -1.59 7.69
N PRO A 219 27.19 -1.19 8.97
CA PRO A 219 27.60 -2.06 10.07
C PRO A 219 26.68 -3.28 10.20
N ASP A 220 27.26 -4.43 10.57
CA ASP A 220 26.51 -5.65 10.86
C ASP A 220 25.43 -5.44 11.94
N LEU A 221 25.64 -4.51 12.88
CA LEU A 221 24.66 -4.17 13.91
C LEU A 221 23.36 -3.65 13.28
N THR A 222 23.44 -2.70 12.34
CA THR A 222 22.29 -2.14 11.61
C THR A 222 21.59 -3.22 10.78
N LEU A 223 22.36 -4.09 10.13
CA LEU A 223 21.84 -5.15 9.25
C LEU A 223 21.16 -6.29 10.01
N ASN A 224 21.70 -6.64 11.19
CA ASN A 224 21.04 -7.61 12.06
C ASN A 224 19.78 -7.01 12.70
N PHE A 225 19.79 -5.71 13.00
CA PHE A 225 18.63 -5.01 13.55
C PHE A 225 17.46 -5.00 12.56
N ILE A 226 17.67 -4.58 11.30
CA ILE A 226 16.57 -4.41 10.33
C ILE A 226 15.87 -5.74 10.01
N LYS A 227 16.59 -6.87 10.09
CA LYS A 227 16.02 -8.21 9.88
C LYS A 227 14.90 -8.55 10.85
N THR A 228 15.05 -8.17 12.11
CA THR A 228 14.07 -8.47 13.16
C THR A 228 13.12 -7.30 13.43
N HIS A 229 13.42 -6.12 12.90
CA HIS A 229 12.70 -4.87 13.15
C HIS A 229 12.27 -4.18 11.84
N SER A 230 11.73 -4.93 10.90
CA SER A 230 11.25 -4.34 9.63
C SER A 230 9.87 -3.66 9.76
N LEU A 231 9.12 -3.95 10.83
CA LEU A 231 7.78 -3.40 11.06
C LEU A 231 7.83 -2.11 11.91
N MET A 232 7.16 -1.05 11.46
CA MET A 232 6.97 0.16 12.26
C MET A 232 5.87 -0.01 13.32
N ASP A 233 6.03 0.66 14.46
CA ASP A 233 5.07 0.58 15.56
C ASP A 233 3.78 1.36 15.27
N GLU A 234 3.94 2.59 14.77
CA GLU A 234 2.87 3.49 14.37
C GLU A 234 2.25 3.09 13.03
N ASN A 235 0.95 3.35 12.88
CA ASN A 235 0.22 3.14 11.64
C ASN A 235 0.14 4.43 10.83
N VAL A 236 0.06 4.31 9.51
CA VAL A 236 -0.16 5.44 8.60
C VAL A 236 -1.62 5.89 8.73
N PRO A 237 -1.88 7.12 9.21
CA PRO A 237 -3.25 7.63 9.33
C PRO A 237 -3.89 7.89 7.96
N ALA A 238 -5.21 7.77 7.88
CA ALA A 238 -5.95 8.25 6.72
C ALA A 238 -5.87 9.79 6.64
N PHE A 239 -5.61 10.33 5.45
CA PHE A 239 -5.34 11.75 5.22
C PHE A 239 -6.43 12.68 5.77
N PHE A 240 -7.70 12.32 5.58
CA PHE A 240 -8.85 13.09 6.07
C PHE A 240 -9.31 12.67 7.47
N GLY A 241 -8.55 11.83 8.18
CA GLY A 241 -8.91 11.24 9.48
C GLY A 241 -10.01 10.17 9.42
N GLN A 242 -10.60 9.94 8.25
CA GLN A 242 -11.65 8.95 8.00
C GLN A 242 -11.67 8.53 6.52
N PRO A 243 -12.37 7.44 6.16
CA PRO A 243 -12.54 7.04 4.77
C PRO A 243 -13.37 8.07 3.98
N ILE A 244 -13.07 8.18 2.69
CA ILE A 244 -13.72 9.11 1.76
C ILE A 244 -15.06 8.57 1.28
N LEU A 245 -15.15 7.27 1.00
CA LEU A 245 -16.36 6.60 0.54
C LEU A 245 -16.51 5.30 1.32
N ILE A 246 -17.72 5.00 1.76
CA ILE A 246 -18.03 3.78 2.51
C ILE A 246 -19.28 3.14 1.95
N ARG A 247 -19.23 1.84 1.75
CA ARG A 247 -20.38 0.99 1.43
C ARG A 247 -20.38 -0.19 2.39
N THR A 248 -21.32 -0.16 3.34
CA THR A 248 -21.62 -1.26 4.25
C THR A 248 -23.02 -1.77 3.95
N SER A 249 -23.28 -3.05 4.27
CA SER A 249 -24.61 -3.65 4.09
C SER A 249 -25.09 -3.71 2.64
N THR A 250 -24.17 -3.60 1.68
CA THR A 250 -24.39 -3.88 0.26
C THR A 250 -24.02 -5.32 -0.06
N MET A 251 -24.61 -5.89 -1.10
CA MET A 251 -24.26 -7.25 -1.56
C MET A 251 -22.91 -7.30 -2.30
N TYR A 252 -22.35 -6.15 -2.66
CA TYR A 252 -21.09 -6.03 -3.40
C TYR A 252 -19.96 -5.47 -2.54
N ARG A 253 -18.72 -5.79 -2.92
CA ARG A 253 -17.48 -5.24 -2.38
C ARG A 253 -16.75 -4.43 -3.44
N PHE A 254 -15.97 -3.45 -2.99
CA PHE A 254 -15.08 -2.70 -3.88
C PHE A 254 -13.89 -3.56 -4.27
N THR A 255 -13.46 -3.44 -5.52
CA THR A 255 -12.35 -4.22 -6.09
C THR A 255 -11.23 -3.32 -6.61
N GLN A 256 -11.59 -2.34 -7.44
CA GLN A 256 -10.63 -1.50 -8.16
C GLN A 256 -10.90 -0.01 -7.99
N ILE A 257 -9.84 0.79 -8.19
CA ILE A 257 -9.91 2.24 -8.10
C ILE A 257 -9.14 2.90 -9.23
N ALA A 258 -9.75 3.93 -9.81
CA ALA A 258 -9.08 4.88 -10.68
C ALA A 258 -9.45 6.31 -10.26
N VAL A 259 -8.50 7.23 -10.31
CA VAL A 259 -8.70 8.62 -9.85
C VAL A 259 -8.40 9.59 -10.99
N ASP A 260 -9.34 10.50 -11.27
CA ASP A 260 -9.14 11.62 -12.18
C ASP A 260 -8.83 12.88 -11.37
N PRO A 261 -7.55 13.26 -11.23
CA PRO A 261 -7.17 14.27 -10.28
C PRO A 261 -7.46 15.70 -10.72
N GLN A 262 -7.82 16.50 -9.72
CA GLN A 262 -7.86 17.96 -9.74
C GLN A 262 -8.72 18.56 -10.88
N ILE A 263 -9.89 17.99 -11.11
CA ILE A 263 -10.85 18.50 -12.08
C ILE A 263 -11.41 19.84 -11.60
N LYS A 264 -11.16 20.87 -12.41
CA LYS A 264 -11.61 22.23 -12.13
C LYS A 264 -13.10 22.38 -12.40
N THR A 265 -13.83 22.80 -11.39
CA THR A 265 -15.26 23.10 -11.47
C THR A 265 -15.48 24.54 -11.96
N PRO A 266 -16.70 24.88 -12.44
CA PRO A 266 -17.07 26.26 -12.78
C PRO A 266 -16.88 27.25 -11.61
N GLY A 267 -17.00 26.75 -10.37
CA GLY A 267 -16.74 27.52 -9.15
C GLY A 267 -15.26 27.78 -8.85
N GLY A 268 -14.35 27.39 -9.75
CA GLY A 268 -12.91 27.62 -9.61
C GLY A 268 -12.16 26.64 -8.71
N LYS A 269 -12.88 25.79 -7.96
CA LYS A 269 -12.33 24.75 -7.09
C LYS A 269 -11.97 23.49 -7.87
N THR A 270 -10.94 22.77 -7.42
CA THR A 270 -10.50 21.49 -7.99
C THR A 270 -10.84 20.34 -7.06
N TYR A 271 -11.24 19.21 -7.65
CA TYR A 271 -11.59 17.99 -6.92
C TYR A 271 -11.01 16.77 -7.59
N ASP A 272 -10.64 15.77 -6.80
CA ASP A 272 -10.33 14.45 -7.34
C ASP A 272 -11.62 13.66 -7.51
N VAL A 273 -11.84 13.17 -8.73
CA VAL A 273 -12.98 12.31 -9.05
C VAL A 273 -12.52 10.86 -8.92
N ILE A 274 -13.17 10.13 -8.02
CA ILE A 274 -12.83 8.76 -7.67
C ILE A 274 -13.82 7.83 -8.36
N PHE A 275 -13.30 6.89 -9.14
CA PHE A 275 -14.06 5.81 -9.75
C PHE A 275 -13.71 4.51 -9.02
N VAL A 276 -14.73 3.82 -8.51
CA VAL A 276 -14.56 2.58 -7.76
C VAL A 276 -15.35 1.47 -8.42
N GLY A 277 -14.65 0.39 -8.79
CA GLY A 277 -15.25 -0.82 -9.35
C GLY A 277 -15.68 -1.78 -8.26
N THR A 278 -16.63 -2.67 -8.57
CA THR A 278 -17.12 -3.68 -7.65
C THR A 278 -17.02 -5.10 -8.20
N ASP A 279 -17.14 -6.07 -7.31
CA ASP A 279 -17.27 -7.50 -7.64
C ASP A 279 -18.62 -7.86 -8.31
N HIS A 280 -19.51 -6.89 -8.50
CA HIS A 280 -20.82 -7.04 -9.15
C HIS A 280 -20.94 -6.23 -10.45
N GLY A 281 -19.82 -5.85 -11.06
CA GLY A 281 -19.86 -5.14 -12.33
C GLY A 281 -20.36 -3.70 -12.25
N LYS A 282 -20.36 -3.09 -11.05
CA LYS A 282 -20.77 -1.69 -10.85
C LYS A 282 -19.57 -0.76 -10.79
N ILE A 283 -19.75 0.46 -11.28
CA ILE A 283 -18.83 1.57 -11.10
C ILE A 283 -19.52 2.68 -10.32
N ILE A 284 -18.88 3.12 -9.25
CA ILE A 284 -19.32 4.25 -8.44
C ILE A 284 -18.38 5.41 -8.72
N LYS A 285 -18.96 6.54 -9.12
CA LYS A 285 -18.26 7.81 -9.28
C LYS A 285 -18.53 8.68 -8.06
N ALA A 286 -17.48 9.09 -7.36
CA ALA A 286 -17.60 9.88 -6.15
C ALA A 286 -16.56 11.01 -6.09
N VAL A 287 -16.83 12.03 -5.28
CA VAL A 287 -15.90 13.11 -4.92
C VAL A 287 -15.95 13.38 -3.43
N ASN A 288 -14.87 13.90 -2.85
CA ASN A 288 -14.90 14.49 -1.52
C ASN A 288 -15.25 15.98 -1.62
N ALA A 289 -16.46 16.38 -1.24
CA ALA A 289 -16.94 17.77 -1.39
C ALA A 289 -16.16 18.80 -0.56
N ASP A 290 -15.55 18.39 0.54
CA ASP A 290 -14.78 19.29 1.41
C ASP A 290 -13.31 19.42 0.98
N SER A 291 -12.82 18.54 0.09
CA SER A 291 -11.39 18.44 -0.23
C SER A 291 -10.78 19.73 -0.78
N ALA A 292 -11.56 20.55 -1.49
CA ALA A 292 -11.11 21.83 -2.01
C ALA A 292 -10.90 22.89 -0.92
N ASP A 293 -11.60 22.79 0.21
CA ASP A 293 -11.58 23.79 1.29
C ASP A 293 -10.84 23.29 2.55
N SER A 294 -10.76 21.98 2.74
CA SER A 294 -10.21 21.36 3.95
C SER A 294 -9.43 20.08 3.64
N SER A 295 -8.30 19.92 4.31
CA SER A 295 -7.53 18.67 4.35
C SER A 295 -7.92 17.75 5.51
N LYS A 296 -8.87 18.16 6.37
CA LYS A 296 -9.19 17.47 7.63
C LYS A 296 -10.56 16.78 7.64
N LYS A 297 -11.32 16.88 6.56
CA LYS A 297 -12.69 16.38 6.51
C LYS A 297 -12.96 15.66 5.20
N ALA A 298 -13.70 14.57 5.29
CA ALA A 298 -14.23 13.88 4.12
C ALA A 298 -15.76 13.89 4.14
N THR A 299 -16.37 14.54 3.16
CA THR A 299 -17.80 14.41 2.88
C THR A 299 -17.97 13.78 1.52
N SER A 300 -18.32 12.49 1.51
CA SER A 300 -18.56 11.71 0.31
C SER A 300 -19.77 12.26 -0.44
N VAL A 301 -19.60 12.57 -1.73
CA VAL A 301 -20.70 12.79 -2.66
C VAL A 301 -20.61 11.75 -3.75
N VAL A 302 -21.57 10.82 -3.76
CA VAL A 302 -21.74 9.87 -4.86
C VAL A 302 -22.46 10.60 -5.99
N ILE A 303 -21.79 10.73 -7.13
CA ILE A 303 -22.32 11.38 -8.32
C ILE A 303 -23.24 10.41 -9.04
N GLU A 304 -22.72 9.21 -9.35
CA GLU A 304 -23.44 8.17 -10.09
C GLU A 304 -22.97 6.78 -9.65
N GLU A 305 -23.87 5.82 -9.78
CA GLU A 305 -23.60 4.38 -9.63
C GLU A 305 -24.16 3.68 -10.86
N LEU A 306 -23.29 3.07 -11.66
CA LEU A 306 -23.60 2.52 -12.98
C LEU A 306 -23.32 1.02 -12.99
N ASP A 307 -24.27 0.23 -13.48
CA ASP A 307 -24.04 -1.17 -13.87
C ASP A 307 -23.40 -1.19 -15.27
N VAL A 308 -22.14 -1.62 -15.35
CA VAL A 308 -21.34 -1.58 -16.58
C VAL A 308 -21.04 -2.98 -17.12
N LEU A 309 -20.97 -3.98 -16.24
CA LEU A 309 -20.83 -5.39 -16.58
C LEU A 309 -22.02 -6.18 -16.04
N ALA A 310 -22.15 -7.43 -16.49
CA ALA A 310 -23.13 -8.34 -15.89
C ALA A 310 -22.83 -8.53 -14.40
N LYS A 311 -23.89 -8.75 -13.60
CA LYS A 311 -23.78 -8.89 -12.13
C LYS A 311 -22.80 -10.01 -11.68
N SER A 312 -22.57 -11.01 -12.53
CA SER A 312 -21.64 -12.11 -12.27
C SER A 312 -20.17 -11.79 -12.60
N GLU A 313 -19.91 -10.69 -13.30
CA GLU A 313 -18.58 -10.32 -13.78
C GLU A 313 -17.95 -9.25 -12.87
N PRO A 314 -16.90 -9.59 -12.09
CA PRO A 314 -16.24 -8.64 -11.21
C PRO A 314 -15.31 -7.72 -12.02
N ILE A 315 -15.28 -6.44 -11.66
CA ILE A 315 -14.31 -5.50 -12.23
C ILE A 315 -12.93 -5.79 -11.64
N ARG A 316 -11.99 -6.20 -12.49
CA ARG A 316 -10.64 -6.63 -12.07
C ARG A 316 -9.54 -5.61 -12.33
N ASN A 317 -9.74 -4.67 -13.24
CA ASN A 317 -8.83 -3.55 -13.45
C ASN A 317 -9.62 -2.31 -13.91
N MET A 318 -9.08 -1.11 -13.72
CA MET A 318 -9.68 0.15 -14.15
C MET A 318 -8.60 1.17 -14.47
N GLU A 319 -8.74 1.86 -15.60
CA GLU A 319 -7.82 2.92 -15.99
C GLU A 319 -8.58 4.10 -16.60
N ILE A 320 -8.10 5.32 -16.31
CA ILE A 320 -8.66 6.55 -16.86
C ILE A 320 -7.78 7.02 -18.01
N VAL A 321 -8.38 7.20 -19.18
CA VAL A 321 -7.68 7.78 -20.33
C VAL A 321 -7.84 9.29 -20.32
N ARG A 322 -6.71 9.99 -20.25
CA ARG A 322 -6.62 11.43 -20.47
C ARG A 322 -6.26 11.69 -21.93
N THR A 323 -7.26 12.00 -22.75
CA THR A 323 -6.97 12.48 -24.11
C THR A 323 -6.56 13.94 -24.05
N VAL A 324 -5.33 14.23 -24.47
CA VAL A 324 -4.75 15.59 -24.46
C VAL A 324 -5.51 16.54 -25.42
N GLN A 325 -6.37 16.00 -26.30
CA GLN A 325 -6.96 16.77 -27.40
C GLN A 325 -8.39 17.27 -27.16
N TYR A 326 -9.13 16.74 -26.20
CA TYR A 326 -10.41 17.29 -25.75
C TYR A 326 -10.54 16.93 -24.28
N GLY A 327 -10.93 17.87 -23.41
CA GLY A 327 -11.09 17.64 -21.96
C GLY A 327 -12.20 16.65 -21.57
N LYS A 328 -12.24 15.48 -22.21
CA LYS A 328 -13.09 14.33 -21.94
C LYS A 328 -12.18 13.15 -21.56
N CYS A 329 -12.25 12.77 -20.30
CA CYS A 329 -11.73 11.50 -19.82
C CYS A 329 -12.73 10.40 -20.18
N THR A 330 -12.24 9.29 -20.72
CA THR A 330 -13.03 8.06 -20.93
C THR A 330 -12.46 6.99 -20.02
N LEU A 331 -13.33 6.34 -19.24
CA LEU A 331 -12.97 5.24 -18.36
C LEU A 331 -13.04 3.93 -19.16
N PHE A 332 -11.97 3.14 -19.14
CA PHE A 332 -11.97 1.79 -19.68
C PHE A 332 -12.09 0.78 -18.53
N ILE A 333 -12.86 -0.27 -18.78
CA ILE A 333 -13.30 -1.30 -17.84
C ILE A 333 -12.89 -2.64 -18.44
#